data_AF-A0AAD6BC45-F1
#
_entry.id   AF-A0AAD6BC45-F1
#
_cell.length_a   1.000
_cell.length_b   1.000
_cell.length_c   1.000
_cell.angle_alpha   90.00
_cell.angle_beta   90.00
_cell.angle_gamma   90.00
#
_symmetry.space_group_name_H-M   'P 1'
#
loop_
_entity.id
_entity.type
_entity.pdbx_description
1 polymer ?
#
loop_
_entity_poly.entity_id
_entity_poly.type
_entity_poly.pdbx_seq_one_letter_code
_entity_poly.pdbx_strand_id
1 'polypeptide(L)'
;MATSASEASVQPLTLVMLVGELEKLRKDVTGELTASMNTALAPIQASLQKITDTVATHTATITGMETALSAHSDGIITLEREVAVLKSKLETTNQVNDRLQLAVEDLVSQDGRRPSAGYLGARPCTSQSGSETAARFRPLIVRFHKYAQKERVLLWARKSRDVSYQGHPIRIFEDFSATLAKKRATFNKVKSQLYKEGIRFGLLYPARLRVTINGQTRIFDSAEEAERFYQVHSSKRPTCVSVTTPDCGNPGSDKCSTPASIAVPE
;
A
#
# COMPACT_ATOMS: atom_id res chain seq x y z
N MET A 1 1.45 95.14 -89.76
CA MET A 1 2.86 95.29 -89.33
C MET A 1 2.90 95.99 -87.97
N ALA A 2 3.94 95.71 -87.19
CA ALA A 2 4.28 96.25 -85.87
C ALA A 2 3.70 95.52 -84.64
N THR A 3 4.27 94.35 -84.40
CA THR A 3 4.57 93.75 -83.10
C THR A 3 5.32 94.76 -82.20
N SER A 4 4.88 94.96 -80.95
CA SER A 4 5.72 95.59 -79.92
C SER A 4 5.92 94.59 -78.78
N ALA A 5 7.19 94.22 -78.60
CA ALA A 5 7.67 93.32 -77.58
C ALA A 5 7.64 94.01 -76.22
N SER A 6 7.09 93.32 -75.22
CA SER A 6 7.19 93.67 -73.82
C SER A 6 8.64 93.43 -73.35
N GLU A 7 9.40 94.49 -73.13
CA GLU A 7 10.71 94.45 -72.48
C GLU A 7 10.58 93.97 -71.02
N ALA A 8 11.06 92.76 -70.77
CA ALA A 8 11.25 92.25 -69.42
C ALA A 8 12.42 93.01 -68.76
N SER A 9 12.09 93.91 -67.84
CA SER A 9 13.04 94.56 -66.93
C SER A 9 13.76 93.51 -66.08
N VAL A 10 15.00 93.19 -66.46
CA VAL A 10 15.91 92.35 -65.66
C VAL A 10 16.50 93.20 -64.52
N GLN A 11 16.04 92.97 -63.29
CA GLN A 11 16.63 93.60 -62.10
C GLN A 11 18.00 92.98 -61.77
N PRO A 12 19.02 93.78 -61.37
CA PRO A 12 20.32 93.24 -61.02
C PRO A 12 20.25 92.50 -59.68
N LEU A 13 20.69 91.23 -59.68
CA LEU A 13 20.85 90.43 -58.48
C LEU A 13 21.84 91.12 -57.52
N THR A 14 21.36 91.52 -56.34
CA THR A 14 22.20 92.10 -55.30
C THR A 14 22.70 91.01 -54.34
N LEU A 15 23.90 91.19 -53.79
CA LEU A 15 24.53 90.24 -52.86
C LEU A 15 23.63 89.92 -51.64
N VAL A 16 22.85 90.90 -51.17
CA VAL A 16 21.93 90.75 -50.04
C VAL A 16 20.79 89.76 -50.35
N MET A 17 20.27 89.75 -51.57
CA MET A 17 19.24 88.78 -52.00
C MET A 17 19.80 87.36 -52.03
N LEU A 18 21.04 87.20 -52.51
CA LEU A 18 21.74 85.91 -52.54
C LEU A 18 22.02 85.36 -51.14
N VAL A 19 22.44 86.21 -50.20
CA VAL A 19 22.62 85.80 -48.79
C VAL A 19 21.29 85.40 -48.16
N GLY A 20 20.20 86.13 -48.44
CA GLY A 20 18.85 85.78 -47.99
C GLY A 20 18.37 84.42 -48.52
N GLU A 21 18.59 84.14 -49.80
CA GLU A 21 18.28 82.83 -50.41
C GLU A 21 19.14 81.71 -49.83
N LEU A 22 20.44 81.93 -49.56
CA LEU A 22 21.30 80.95 -48.90
C LEU A 22 20.86 80.66 -47.45
N GLU A 23 20.44 81.68 -46.70
CA GLU A 23 19.88 81.47 -45.36
C GLU A 23 18.56 80.69 -45.39
N LYS A 24 17.73 80.95 -46.40
CA LYS A 24 16.48 80.23 -46.61
C LYS A 24 16.74 78.77 -46.96
N LEU A 25 17.64 78.51 -47.90
CA LEU A 25 18.06 77.16 -48.28
C LEU A 25 18.67 76.42 -47.09
N ARG A 26 19.49 77.09 -46.27
CA ARG A 26 20.03 76.51 -45.04
C ARG A 26 18.92 76.12 -44.07
N LYS A 27 17.90 76.97 -43.87
CA LYS A 27 16.75 76.67 -43.00
C LYS A 27 15.93 75.50 -43.55
N ASP A 28 15.69 75.44 -44.85
CA ASP A 28 14.92 74.37 -45.46
C ASP A 28 15.68 73.03 -45.39
N VAL A 29 16.96 73.00 -45.75
CA VAL A 29 17.80 71.79 -45.67
C VAL A 29 17.95 71.30 -44.23
N THR A 30 18.17 72.21 -43.27
CA THR A 30 18.25 71.81 -41.85
C THR A 30 16.90 71.36 -41.30
N GLY A 31 15.81 72.00 -41.71
CA GLY A 31 14.44 71.61 -41.38
C GLY A 31 14.08 70.22 -41.91
N GLU A 32 14.30 69.98 -43.21
CA GLU A 32 14.07 68.68 -43.84
C GLU A 32 14.93 67.57 -43.23
N LEU A 33 16.21 67.85 -42.96
CA LEU A 33 17.10 66.90 -42.31
C LEU A 33 16.59 66.53 -40.91
N THR A 34 16.21 67.53 -40.09
CA THR A 34 15.64 67.25 -38.76
C THR A 34 14.33 66.47 -38.83
N ALA A 35 13.45 66.78 -39.79
CA ALA A 35 12.21 66.05 -40.00
C ALA A 35 12.46 64.59 -40.43
N SER A 36 13.41 64.37 -41.35
CA SER A 36 13.83 63.04 -41.79
C SER A 36 14.41 62.23 -40.63
N MET A 37 15.31 62.82 -39.84
CA MET A 37 15.89 62.18 -38.66
C MET A 37 14.83 61.82 -37.61
N ASN A 38 13.89 62.73 -37.32
CA ASN A 38 12.80 62.46 -36.37
C ASN A 38 11.87 61.35 -36.85
N THR A 39 11.58 61.31 -38.15
CA THR A 39 10.78 60.25 -38.77
C THR A 39 11.49 58.90 -38.68
N ALA A 40 12.81 58.86 -38.89
CA ALA A 40 13.61 57.64 -38.79
C ALA A 40 13.83 57.17 -37.35
N LEU A 41 13.89 58.09 -36.36
CA LEU A 41 14.08 57.77 -34.95
C LEU A 41 12.79 57.31 -34.25
N ALA A 42 11.61 57.76 -34.72
CA ALA A 42 10.31 57.38 -34.16
C ALA A 42 10.09 55.86 -34.02
N PRO A 43 10.34 55.00 -35.03
CA PRO A 43 10.16 53.55 -34.89
C PRO A 43 11.14 52.92 -33.89
N ILE A 44 12.37 53.46 -33.79
CA ILE A 44 13.37 52.99 -32.82
C ILE A 44 12.89 53.31 -31.39
N GLN A 45 12.41 54.53 -31.16
CA GLN A 45 11.84 54.93 -29.87
C GLN A 45 10.63 54.06 -29.49
N ALA A 46 9.73 53.80 -30.45
CA ALA A 46 8.58 52.92 -30.22
C ALA A 46 9.00 51.49 -29.88
N SER A 47 10.03 50.96 -30.55
CA SER A 47 10.55 49.63 -30.24
C SER A 47 11.24 49.58 -28.88
N LEU A 48 11.97 50.62 -28.47
CA LEU A 48 12.58 50.73 -27.14
C LEU A 48 11.51 50.80 -26.05
N GLN A 49 10.42 51.53 -26.29
CA GLN A 49 9.30 51.57 -25.35
C GLN A 49 8.67 50.18 -25.19
N LYS A 50 8.43 49.49 -26.30
CA LYS A 50 7.90 48.12 -26.27
C LYS A 50 8.81 47.15 -25.52
N ILE A 51 10.12 47.23 -25.72
CA ILE A 51 11.10 46.43 -24.97
C ILE A 51 11.02 46.75 -23.48
N THR A 52 10.98 48.04 -23.12
CA THR A 52 10.86 48.49 -21.73
C THR A 52 9.61 47.93 -21.06
N ASP A 53 8.47 47.97 -21.74
CA ASP A 53 7.20 47.42 -21.23
C ASP A 53 7.28 45.90 -21.06
N THR A 54 7.89 45.18 -22.00
CA THR A 54 8.09 43.72 -21.89
C THR A 54 9.03 43.35 -20.76
N VAL A 55 10.12 44.09 -20.56
CA VAL A 55 11.08 43.87 -19.47
C VAL A 55 10.41 44.16 -18.13
N ALA A 56 9.62 45.23 -18.02
CA ALA A 56 8.85 45.52 -16.81
C ALA A 56 7.86 44.39 -16.49
N THR A 57 7.16 43.88 -17.51
CA THR A 57 6.23 42.76 -17.36
C THR A 57 6.96 41.49 -16.92
N HIS A 58 8.05 41.13 -17.58
CA HIS A 58 8.83 39.95 -17.20
C HIS A 58 9.41 40.07 -15.79
N THR A 59 9.90 41.25 -15.40
CA THR A 59 10.39 41.51 -14.04
C THR A 59 9.27 41.30 -13.00
N ALA A 60 8.05 41.77 -13.28
CA ALA A 60 6.90 41.53 -12.41
C ALA A 60 6.55 40.03 -12.32
N THR A 61 6.60 39.29 -13.42
CA THR A 61 6.34 37.84 -13.40
C THR A 61 7.43 37.05 -12.66
N ILE A 62 8.70 37.43 -12.82
CA ILE A 62 9.84 36.79 -12.16
C ILE A 62 9.75 36.98 -10.65
N THR A 63 9.54 38.22 -10.21
CA THR A 63 9.34 38.51 -8.78
C THR A 63 8.14 37.77 -8.19
N GLY A 64 7.03 37.65 -8.94
CA GLY A 64 5.90 36.80 -8.57
C GLY A 64 6.29 35.32 -8.40
N MET A 65 7.06 34.76 -9.33
CA MET A 65 7.54 33.38 -9.22
C MET A 65 8.50 33.18 -8.04
N GLU A 66 9.41 34.12 -7.79
CA GLU A 66 10.36 34.07 -6.68
C GLU A 66 9.66 34.09 -5.32
N THR A 67 8.62 34.90 -5.16
CA THR A 67 7.80 34.92 -3.93
C THR A 67 7.04 33.61 -3.72
N ALA A 68 6.45 33.04 -4.77
CA ALA A 68 5.77 31.75 -4.71
C ALA A 68 6.73 30.59 -4.38
N LEU A 69 7.91 30.57 -5.01
CA LEU A 69 8.95 29.58 -4.74
C LEU A 69 9.48 29.67 -3.31
N SER A 70 9.63 30.88 -2.77
CA SER A 70 10.01 31.08 -1.37
C SER A 70 8.93 30.54 -0.42
N ALA A 71 7.66 30.88 -0.67
CA ALA A 71 6.54 30.36 0.13
C ALA A 71 6.40 28.84 0.05
N HIS A 72 6.61 28.23 -1.12
CA HIS A 72 6.63 26.78 -1.27
C HIS A 72 7.80 26.14 -0.52
N SER A 73 8.98 26.76 -0.54
CA SER A 73 10.15 26.28 0.20
C SER A 73 9.89 26.29 1.71
N ASP A 74 9.26 27.33 2.24
CA ASP A 74 8.85 27.40 3.65
C ASP A 74 7.82 26.31 4.02
N GLY A 75 6.88 26.03 3.10
CA GLY A 75 5.91 24.94 3.23
C GLY A 75 6.59 23.56 3.29
N ILE A 76 7.58 23.32 2.42
CA ILE A 76 8.37 22.08 2.42
C ILE A 76 9.10 21.90 3.76
N ILE A 77 9.77 22.94 4.25
CA ILE A 77 10.45 22.89 5.56
C ILE A 77 9.46 22.57 6.68
N THR A 78 8.24 23.12 6.62
CA THR A 78 7.19 22.84 7.60
C THR A 78 6.75 21.38 7.56
N LEU A 79 6.50 20.84 6.37
CA LEU A 79 6.15 19.43 6.18
C LEU A 79 7.27 18.50 6.61
N GLU A 80 8.53 18.84 6.34
CA GLU A 80 9.69 18.07 6.80
C GLU A 80 9.76 18.01 8.33
N ARG A 81 9.49 19.14 9.01
CA ARG A 81 9.39 19.18 10.47
C ARG A 81 8.24 18.33 11.00
N GLU A 82 7.06 18.40 10.40
CA GLU A 82 5.92 17.57 10.79
C GLU A 82 6.22 16.07 10.63
N VAL A 83 6.84 15.68 9.52
CA VAL A 83 7.26 14.30 9.29
C VAL A 83 8.29 13.86 10.34
N ALA A 84 9.25 14.71 10.71
CA ALA A 84 10.20 14.41 11.78
C ALA A 84 9.51 14.21 13.14
N VAL A 85 8.54 15.07 13.47
CA VAL A 85 7.73 14.93 14.70
C VAL A 85 6.92 13.63 14.67
N LEU A 86 6.24 13.32 13.57
CA LEU A 86 5.45 12.09 13.43
C LEU A 86 6.32 10.84 13.54
N LYS A 87 7.52 10.85 12.97
CA LYS A 87 8.49 9.76 13.13
C LYS A 87 8.89 9.56 14.59
N SER A 88 9.23 10.64 15.31
CA SER A 88 9.56 10.54 16.74
C SER A 88 8.38 10.03 17.58
N LYS A 89 7.15 10.48 17.29
CA LYS A 89 5.93 9.97 17.94
C LYS A 89 5.75 8.48 17.66
N LEU A 90 5.91 8.04 16.41
CA LEU A 90 5.81 6.63 16.06
C LEU A 90 6.82 5.79 16.84
N GLU A 91 8.08 6.23 16.92
CA GLU A 91 9.11 5.56 17.71
C GLU A 91 8.74 5.50 19.19
N THR A 92 8.26 6.60 19.79
CA THR A 92 7.80 6.59 21.19
C THR A 92 6.63 5.64 21.41
N THR A 93 5.65 5.60 20.50
CA THR A 93 4.52 4.68 20.60
C THR A 93 4.94 3.22 20.45
N ASN A 94 5.90 2.94 19.57
CA ASN A 94 6.46 1.59 19.42
C ASN A 94 7.21 1.17 20.69
N GLN A 95 8.04 2.05 21.25
CA GLN A 95 8.72 1.79 22.53
C GLN A 95 7.73 1.57 23.67
N VAL A 96 6.64 2.34 23.73
CA VAL A 96 5.58 2.13 24.73
C VAL A 96 4.87 0.80 24.48
N ASN A 97 4.58 0.44 23.23
CA ASN A 97 3.99 -0.85 22.91
C ASN A 97 4.91 -2.02 23.30
N ASP A 98 6.21 -1.92 23.06
CA ASP A 98 7.18 -2.93 23.47
C ASP A 98 7.27 -3.04 25.00
N ARG A 99 7.27 -1.90 25.70
CA ARG A 99 7.19 -1.86 27.17
C ARG A 99 5.89 -2.45 27.70
N LEU A 100 4.77 -2.16 27.06
CA LEU A 100 3.48 -2.74 27.41
C LEU A 100 3.45 -4.24 27.11
N GLN A 101 4.07 -4.71 26.04
CA GLN A 101 4.20 -6.14 25.77
C GLN A 101 5.00 -6.83 26.87
N LEU A 102 6.15 -6.27 27.26
CA LEU A 102 6.96 -6.77 28.38
C LEU A 102 6.19 -6.71 29.71
N ALA A 103 5.50 -5.60 29.98
CA ALA A 103 4.71 -5.44 31.20
C ALA A 103 3.48 -6.35 31.23
N VAL A 104 2.85 -6.63 30.09
CA VAL A 104 1.77 -7.62 29.99
C VAL A 104 2.34 -9.02 30.20
N GLU A 105 3.55 -9.32 29.74
CA GLU A 105 4.22 -10.59 29.99
C GLU A 105 4.55 -10.78 31.49
N ASP A 106 5.00 -9.71 32.15
CA ASP A 106 5.22 -9.66 33.61
C ASP A 106 3.91 -9.71 34.40
N LEU A 107 2.88 -8.97 33.96
CA LEU A 107 1.57 -8.96 34.60
C LEU A 107 0.84 -10.27 34.39
N VAL A 108 0.90 -10.93 33.23
CA VAL A 108 0.41 -12.30 33.04
C VAL A 108 1.15 -13.28 33.96
N SER A 109 2.39 -12.98 34.32
CA SER A 109 3.13 -13.71 35.36
C SER A 109 2.63 -13.38 36.79
N GLN A 110 2.19 -12.15 37.08
CA GLN A 110 1.58 -11.75 38.36
C GLN A 110 0.09 -12.11 38.48
N ASP A 111 -0.59 -12.26 37.35
CA ASP A 111 -1.97 -12.67 37.15
C ASP A 111 -2.05 -14.19 36.79
N GLY A 112 -1.36 -15.16 37.38
CA GLY A 112 -1.01 -15.40 38.77
C GLY A 112 -2.20 -15.53 39.71
N ARG A 113 -2.65 -14.42 40.33
CA ARG A 113 -3.64 -14.45 41.44
C ARG A 113 -4.85 -13.51 41.25
N ARG A 114 -5.95 -13.96 40.60
CA ARG A 114 -7.34 -13.42 40.59
C ARG A 114 -8.09 -13.75 39.28
N PRO A 115 -9.28 -14.36 39.34
CA PRO A 115 -9.97 -14.84 38.16
C PRO A 115 -10.88 -13.75 37.54
N SER A 116 -10.75 -13.50 36.24
CA SER A 116 -11.84 -12.92 35.44
C SER A 116 -12.51 -14.03 34.64
N ALA A 117 -13.71 -14.39 35.07
CA ALA A 117 -14.58 -15.34 34.39
C ALA A 117 -14.94 -14.81 32.99
N GLY A 118 -14.70 -15.63 31.97
CA GLY A 118 -15.07 -15.34 30.59
C GLY A 118 -15.17 -16.62 29.80
N TYR A 119 -16.33 -17.28 29.86
CA TYR A 119 -16.67 -18.41 28.99
C TYR A 119 -16.50 -18.01 27.52
N LEU A 120 -15.85 -18.88 26.72
CA LEU A 120 -16.35 -19.34 25.41
C LEU A 120 -15.27 -20.17 24.69
N GLY A 121 -15.62 -21.41 24.30
CA GLY A 121 -14.81 -22.16 23.36
C GLY A 121 -14.96 -23.68 23.33
N ALA A 122 -15.91 -24.28 24.06
CA ALA A 122 -16.27 -25.68 23.83
C ALA A 122 -17.06 -25.76 22.53
N ARG A 123 -16.48 -26.38 21.49
CA ARG A 123 -17.18 -26.74 20.25
C ARG A 123 -18.46 -27.51 20.60
N PRO A 124 -19.65 -27.09 20.13
CA PRO A 124 -20.81 -27.96 20.16
C PRO A 124 -20.57 -29.06 19.12
N CYS A 125 -20.35 -30.28 19.56
CA CYS A 125 -20.66 -31.44 18.72
C CYS A 125 -22.18 -31.47 18.59
N THR A 126 -22.70 -31.01 17.46
CA THR A 126 -24.07 -31.34 17.02
C THR A 126 -23.97 -32.66 16.25
N SER A 127 -24.21 -33.76 16.94
CA SER A 127 -24.73 -34.97 16.33
C SER A 127 -26.09 -35.21 16.96
N GLN A 128 -27.14 -34.95 16.19
CA GLN A 128 -28.46 -35.48 16.49
C GLN A 128 -28.41 -36.98 16.27
N SER A 129 -28.25 -37.73 17.34
CA SER A 129 -28.78 -39.10 17.49
C SER A 129 -28.71 -39.45 18.98
N GLY A 130 -29.82 -39.97 19.50
CA GLY A 130 -30.04 -40.14 20.92
C GLY A 130 -29.01 -41.06 21.58
N SER A 131 -28.45 -40.60 22.69
CA SER A 131 -28.17 -41.42 23.86
C SER A 131 -28.07 -40.51 25.08
N GLU A 132 -28.81 -40.92 26.10
CA GLU A 132 -28.94 -40.31 27.41
C GLU A 132 -27.58 -40.38 28.13
N THR A 133 -27.17 -39.30 28.81
CA THR A 133 -25.94 -39.13 29.64
C THR A 133 -24.63 -38.64 28.99
N ALA A 134 -24.67 -37.72 28.01
CA ALA A 134 -23.50 -36.86 27.75
C ALA A 134 -23.43 -35.71 28.78
N ALA A 135 -23.10 -36.02 30.03
CA ALA A 135 -22.77 -35.01 31.04
C ALA A 135 -21.57 -34.21 30.53
N ARG A 136 -21.82 -33.02 29.97
CA ARG A 136 -20.75 -32.15 29.46
C ARG A 136 -19.89 -31.70 30.64
N PHE A 137 -18.69 -32.24 30.76
CA PHE A 137 -17.71 -31.79 31.74
C PHE A 137 -17.47 -30.28 31.56
N ARG A 138 -17.57 -29.52 32.65
CA ARG A 138 -17.25 -28.08 32.63
C ARG A 138 -15.74 -27.92 32.41
N PRO A 139 -15.30 -27.00 31.54
CA PRO A 139 -13.88 -26.75 31.35
C PRO A 139 -13.26 -26.23 32.65
N LEU A 140 -12.06 -26.72 32.97
CA LEU A 140 -11.24 -26.25 34.09
C LEU A 140 -10.25 -25.21 33.59
N ILE A 141 -10.19 -24.05 34.25
CA ILE A 141 -9.20 -23.01 33.96
C ILE A 141 -8.08 -23.11 35.00
N VAL A 142 -6.88 -23.45 34.55
CA VAL A 142 -5.70 -23.55 35.40
C VAL A 142 -4.84 -22.30 35.20
N ARG A 143 -4.70 -21.50 36.26
CA ARG A 143 -3.90 -20.27 36.25
C ARG A 143 -2.54 -20.56 36.88
N PHE A 144 -1.50 -20.49 36.07
CA PHE A 144 -0.12 -20.68 36.53
C PHE A 144 0.44 -19.36 37.08
N HIS A 145 1.26 -19.42 38.11
CA HIS A 145 1.96 -18.25 38.66
C HIS A 145 3.23 -17.88 37.87
N LYS A 146 3.80 -18.81 37.11
CA LYS A 146 4.99 -18.55 36.29
C LYS A 146 4.71 -18.92 34.85
N TYR A 147 4.99 -18.01 33.91
CA TYR A 147 4.81 -18.26 32.47
C TYR A 147 5.61 -19.50 32.01
N ALA A 148 6.86 -19.65 32.47
CA ALA A 148 7.71 -20.79 32.11
C ALA A 148 7.11 -22.16 32.51
N GLN A 149 6.28 -22.23 33.55
CA GLN A 149 5.59 -23.47 33.94
C GLN A 149 4.39 -23.73 33.04
N LYS A 150 3.60 -22.69 32.74
CA LYS A 150 2.50 -22.75 31.75
C LYS A 150 3.04 -23.26 30.42
N GLU A 151 4.12 -22.68 29.91
CA GLU A 151 4.71 -23.03 28.63
C GLU A 151 5.24 -24.46 28.62
N ARG A 152 5.93 -24.91 29.69
CA ARG A 152 6.37 -26.31 29.83
C ARG A 152 5.21 -27.30 29.76
N VAL A 153 4.12 -27.02 30.48
CA VAL A 153 2.92 -27.89 30.46
C VAL A 153 2.26 -27.89 29.07
N LEU A 154 2.15 -26.73 28.41
CA LEU A 154 1.60 -26.64 27.05
C LEU A 154 2.47 -27.34 26.01
N LEU A 155 3.79 -27.22 26.09
CA LEU A 155 4.72 -27.92 25.21
C LEU A 155 4.65 -29.44 25.44
N TRP A 156 4.61 -29.86 26.71
CA TRP A 156 4.41 -31.26 27.08
C TRP A 156 3.09 -31.80 26.53
N ALA A 157 1.99 -31.07 26.68
CA ALA A 157 0.68 -31.46 26.15
C ALA A 157 0.63 -31.50 24.61
N ARG A 158 1.39 -30.65 23.91
CA ARG A 158 1.48 -30.70 22.43
C ARG A 158 2.31 -31.89 21.95
N LYS A 159 3.33 -32.29 22.71
CA LYS A 159 4.21 -33.42 22.41
C LYS A 159 3.51 -34.75 22.70
N SER A 160 2.81 -34.81 23.85
CA SER A 160 2.00 -35.94 24.29
C SER A 160 0.62 -35.86 23.64
N ARG A 161 0.43 -36.49 22.47
CA ARG A 161 -0.83 -36.41 21.72
C ARG A 161 -2.04 -36.98 22.50
N ASP A 162 -1.82 -38.00 23.32
CA ASP A 162 -2.84 -38.68 24.11
C ASP A 162 -2.51 -38.60 25.60
N VAL A 163 -3.16 -37.69 26.31
CA VAL A 163 -3.07 -37.58 27.77
C VAL A 163 -4.37 -38.14 28.34
N SER A 164 -4.28 -39.11 29.25
CA SER A 164 -5.45 -39.68 29.93
C SER A 164 -5.28 -39.65 31.45
N TYR A 165 -6.39 -39.46 32.16
CA TYR A 165 -6.46 -39.56 33.61
C TYR A 165 -7.62 -40.47 33.97
N GLN A 166 -7.36 -41.53 34.75
CA GLN A 166 -8.38 -42.53 35.12
C GLN A 166 -9.17 -43.04 33.89
N GLY A 167 -8.47 -43.31 32.78
CA GLY A 167 -9.07 -43.78 31.52
C GLY A 167 -9.77 -42.69 30.69
N HIS A 168 -9.89 -41.46 31.16
CA HIS A 168 -10.55 -40.36 30.45
C HIS A 168 -9.52 -39.47 29.72
N PRO A 169 -9.67 -39.22 28.40
CA PRO A 169 -8.73 -38.38 27.67
C PRO A 169 -8.89 -36.90 28.06
N ILE A 170 -7.80 -36.26 28.42
CA ILE A 170 -7.72 -34.85 28.78
C ILE A 170 -7.06 -34.08 27.64
N ARG A 171 -7.65 -32.93 27.27
CA ARG A 171 -7.07 -32.00 26.30
C ARG A 171 -6.74 -30.67 26.96
N ILE A 172 -5.49 -30.27 26.86
CA ILE A 172 -5.00 -29.02 27.43
C ILE A 172 -4.84 -28.02 26.28
N PHE A 173 -5.50 -26.87 26.41
CA PHE A 173 -5.43 -25.77 25.45
C PHE A 173 -5.02 -24.48 26.15
N GLU A 174 -4.48 -23.56 25.37
CA GLU A 174 -4.22 -22.20 25.85
C GLU A 174 -5.50 -21.38 25.84
N ASP A 175 -5.68 -20.56 26.88
CA ASP A 175 -6.81 -19.65 27.02
C ASP A 175 -6.58 -18.36 26.21
N PHE A 176 -7.52 -18.03 25.32
CA PHE A 176 -7.47 -16.84 24.46
C PHE A 176 -8.70 -15.97 24.68
N SER A 177 -8.54 -14.65 24.59
CA SER A 177 -9.69 -13.74 24.65
C SER A 177 -10.69 -14.03 23.51
N ALA A 178 -11.97 -13.77 23.75
CA ALA A 178 -13.03 -14.08 22.79
C ALA A 178 -12.83 -13.41 21.43
N THR A 179 -12.30 -12.18 21.41
CA THR A 179 -11.97 -11.44 20.18
C THR A 179 -10.85 -12.11 19.40
N LEU A 180 -9.79 -12.56 20.10
CA LEU A 180 -8.67 -13.27 19.51
C LEU A 180 -9.07 -14.64 18.99
N ALA A 181 -9.89 -15.38 19.74
CA ALA A 181 -10.42 -16.67 19.34
C ALA A 181 -11.24 -16.57 18.05
N LYS A 182 -12.10 -15.54 17.92
CA LYS A 182 -12.84 -15.25 16.68
C LYS A 182 -11.90 -14.97 15.51
N LYS A 183 -10.88 -14.13 15.71
CA LYS A 183 -9.86 -13.84 14.68
C LYS A 183 -9.08 -15.09 14.27
N ARG A 184 -8.77 -15.99 15.21
CA ARG A 184 -8.11 -17.27 14.88
C ARG A 184 -9.04 -18.25 14.17
N ALA A 185 -10.33 -18.18 14.45
CA ALA A 185 -11.34 -19.04 13.84
C ALA A 185 -11.59 -18.71 12.36
N THR A 186 -11.32 -17.48 11.90
CA THR A 186 -11.44 -17.12 10.47
C THR A 186 -10.51 -17.99 9.60
N PHE A 187 -9.32 -18.31 10.11
CA PHE A 187 -8.34 -19.17 9.43
C PHE A 187 -8.73 -20.67 9.39
N ASN A 188 -9.83 -21.10 10.01
CA ASN A 188 -10.21 -22.52 10.07
C ASN A 188 -10.45 -23.12 8.67
N LYS A 189 -11.00 -22.34 7.73
CA LYS A 189 -11.22 -22.78 6.34
C LYS A 189 -9.90 -23.12 5.66
N VAL A 190 -8.97 -22.16 5.62
CA VAL A 190 -7.61 -22.32 5.08
C VAL A 190 -6.86 -23.47 5.76
N LYS A 191 -6.91 -23.55 7.09
CA LYS A 191 -6.24 -24.64 7.84
C LYS A 191 -6.74 -26.02 7.43
N SER A 192 -8.04 -26.15 7.19
CA SER A 192 -8.64 -27.42 6.75
C SER A 192 -8.15 -27.81 5.35
N GLN A 193 -7.99 -26.84 4.46
CA GLN A 193 -7.41 -27.06 3.12
C GLN A 193 -5.93 -27.46 3.21
N LEU A 194 -5.13 -26.69 3.96
CA LEU A 194 -3.70 -26.99 4.15
C LEU A 194 -3.46 -28.36 4.79
N TYR A 195 -4.33 -28.77 5.72
CA TYR A 195 -4.27 -30.10 6.35
C TYR A 195 -4.52 -31.22 5.34
N LYS A 196 -5.51 -31.07 4.44
CA LYS A 196 -5.80 -32.05 3.38
C LYS A 196 -4.62 -32.23 2.42
N GLU A 197 -3.88 -31.15 2.17
CA GLU A 197 -2.70 -31.20 1.29
C GLU A 197 -1.41 -31.63 1.99
N GLY A 198 -1.43 -31.81 3.31
CA GLY A 198 -0.24 -32.16 4.09
C GLY A 198 0.80 -31.04 4.19
N ILE A 199 0.42 -29.79 3.95
CA ILE A 199 1.33 -28.64 4.02
C ILE A 199 1.59 -28.30 5.50
N ARG A 200 2.85 -28.06 5.85
CA ARG A 200 3.21 -27.62 7.21
C ARG A 200 2.75 -26.18 7.43
N PHE A 201 1.90 -25.97 8.43
CA PHE A 201 1.45 -24.66 8.84
C PHE A 201 1.52 -24.47 10.37
N GLY A 202 1.51 -23.21 10.80
CA GLY A 202 1.44 -22.84 12.21
C GLY A 202 0.71 -21.50 12.37
N LEU A 203 -0.01 -21.33 13.48
CA LEU A 203 -0.70 -20.07 13.79
C LEU A 203 0.09 -19.35 14.88
N LEU A 204 0.67 -18.20 14.54
CA LEU A 204 1.42 -17.36 15.46
C LEU A 204 0.47 -16.42 16.22
N TYR A 205 0.88 -16.05 17.43
CA TYR A 205 0.22 -14.99 18.18
C TYR A 205 0.45 -13.63 17.48
N PRO A 206 -0.54 -12.73 17.43
CA PRO A 206 -1.92 -12.91 17.90
C PRO A 206 -2.76 -13.81 16.97
N ALA A 207 -2.81 -13.55 15.67
CA ALA A 207 -3.58 -14.35 14.70
C ALA A 207 -2.94 -14.28 13.30
N ARG A 208 -1.70 -14.76 13.19
CA ARG A 208 -0.93 -14.74 11.93
C ARG A 208 -0.68 -16.15 11.44
N LEU A 209 -1.07 -16.49 10.21
CA LEU A 209 -0.91 -17.84 9.66
C LEU A 209 0.44 -17.96 8.96
N ARG A 210 1.29 -18.85 9.45
CA ARG A 210 2.56 -19.23 8.82
C ARG A 210 2.36 -20.49 8.01
N VAL A 211 2.68 -20.44 6.72
CA VAL A 211 2.58 -21.58 5.80
C VAL A 211 3.94 -21.80 5.15
N THR A 212 4.37 -23.06 5.06
CA THR A 212 5.63 -23.44 4.42
C THR A 212 5.34 -24.27 3.17
N ILE A 213 5.52 -23.69 1.98
CA ILE A 213 5.36 -24.37 0.68
C ILE A 213 6.73 -24.42 0.01
N ASN A 214 7.17 -25.61 -0.42
CA ASN A 214 8.44 -25.81 -1.14
C ASN A 214 9.67 -25.17 -0.44
N GLY A 215 9.73 -25.24 0.88
CA GLY A 215 10.81 -24.65 1.69
C GLY A 215 10.70 -23.15 1.92
N GLN A 216 9.81 -22.44 1.23
CA GLN A 216 9.55 -21.01 1.48
C GLN A 216 8.46 -20.85 2.55
N THR A 217 8.79 -20.08 3.59
CA THR A 217 7.86 -19.77 4.67
C THR A 217 7.26 -18.39 4.46
N ARG A 218 5.93 -18.31 4.38
CA ARG A 218 5.17 -17.05 4.27
C ARG A 218 4.27 -16.89 5.49
N ILE A 219 4.08 -15.63 5.90
CA ILE A 219 3.25 -15.26 7.05
C ILE A 219 2.15 -14.34 6.55
N PHE A 220 0.91 -14.66 6.90
CA PHE A 220 -0.30 -13.94 6.49
C PHE A 220 -1.01 -13.37 7.71
N ASP A 221 -1.45 -12.12 7.62
CA ASP A 221 -2.18 -11.43 8.68
C ASP A 221 -3.70 -11.50 8.48
N SER A 222 -4.17 -11.74 7.24
CA SER A 222 -5.58 -11.90 6.89
C SER A 222 -5.89 -13.30 6.37
N ALA A 223 -7.08 -13.80 6.68
CA ALA A 223 -7.55 -15.10 6.19
C ALA A 223 -7.78 -15.09 4.67
N GLU A 224 -8.29 -13.99 4.12
CA GLU A 224 -8.55 -13.85 2.68
C GLU A 224 -7.26 -13.90 1.86
N GLU A 225 -6.21 -13.25 2.37
CA GLU A 225 -4.90 -13.25 1.72
C GLU A 225 -4.31 -14.67 1.66
N ALA A 226 -4.45 -15.43 2.75
CA ALA A 226 -4.02 -16.81 2.81
C ALA A 226 -4.86 -17.72 1.88
N GLU A 227 -6.16 -17.48 1.73
CA GLU A 227 -7.03 -18.20 0.77
C GLU A 227 -6.62 -17.93 -0.68
N ARG A 228 -6.37 -16.66 -1.04
CA ARG A 228 -5.90 -16.29 -2.38
C ARG A 228 -4.55 -16.93 -2.68
N PHE A 229 -3.64 -16.88 -1.71
CA PHE A 229 -2.34 -17.53 -1.83
C PHE A 229 -2.49 -19.04 -2.05
N TYR A 230 -3.36 -19.71 -1.29
CA TYR A 230 -3.65 -21.13 -1.48
C TYR A 230 -4.21 -21.43 -2.87
N GLN A 231 -5.18 -20.67 -3.36
CA GLN A 231 -5.77 -20.88 -4.69
C GLN A 231 -4.71 -20.82 -5.80
N VAL A 232 -3.85 -19.79 -5.79
CA VAL A 232 -2.77 -19.63 -6.78
C VAL A 232 -1.77 -20.79 -6.76
N HIS A 233 -1.50 -21.36 -5.58
CA HIS A 233 -0.52 -22.44 -5.43
C HIS A 233 -1.13 -23.84 -5.60
N SER A 234 -2.45 -24.00 -5.41
CA SER A 234 -3.18 -25.27 -5.57
C SER A 234 -3.34 -25.70 -7.04
N SER A 235 -3.34 -24.75 -7.99
CA SER A 235 -3.52 -25.00 -9.44
C SER A 235 -2.31 -25.65 -10.13
N LYS A 236 -1.22 -25.95 -9.42
CA LYS A 236 0.00 -26.54 -9.98
C LYS A 236 0.08 -28.07 -9.83
N ARG A 237 -1.05 -28.78 -9.71
CA ARG A 237 -1.04 -30.24 -9.92
C ARG A 237 -1.37 -30.57 -11.37
N PRO A 238 -0.56 -31.39 -12.06
CA PRO A 238 -1.05 -32.07 -13.26
C PRO A 238 -2.17 -33.00 -12.78
N THR A 239 -3.40 -32.68 -13.15
CA THR A 239 -4.52 -33.60 -12.96
C THR A 239 -4.21 -34.84 -13.79
N CYS A 240 -4.01 -35.98 -13.14
CA CYS A 240 -4.12 -37.27 -13.81
C CYS A 240 -5.55 -37.37 -14.33
N VAL A 241 -5.73 -37.15 -15.64
CA VAL A 241 -6.97 -37.51 -16.31
C VAL A 241 -7.01 -39.04 -16.27
N SER A 242 -7.89 -39.59 -15.44
CA SER A 242 -8.25 -41.00 -15.54
C SER A 242 -8.91 -41.19 -16.91
N VAL A 243 -8.15 -41.74 -17.86
CA VAL A 243 -8.72 -42.22 -19.12
C VAL A 243 -9.66 -43.36 -18.74
N THR A 244 -10.96 -43.09 -18.76
CA THR A 244 -11.98 -44.12 -18.69
C THR A 244 -11.82 -44.98 -19.95
N THR A 245 -11.22 -46.15 -19.80
CA THR A 245 -11.30 -47.19 -20.84
C THR A 245 -12.76 -47.61 -21.00
N PRO A 246 -13.24 -47.80 -22.24
CA PRO A 246 -14.63 -48.13 -22.48
C PRO A 246 -14.96 -49.55 -21.99
N ASP A 247 -16.18 -49.62 -21.51
CA ASP A 247 -16.95 -50.75 -21.01
C ASP A 247 -16.91 -51.95 -21.98
N CYS A 248 -16.27 -53.04 -21.57
CA CYS A 248 -16.46 -54.36 -22.18
C CYS A 248 -17.29 -55.18 -21.21
N GLY A 249 -18.60 -55.13 -21.38
CA GLY A 249 -19.53 -55.99 -20.68
C GLY A 249 -19.25 -57.47 -20.97
N ASN A 250 -19.38 -58.30 -19.95
CA ASN A 250 -19.65 -59.72 -20.17
C ASN A 250 -20.68 -60.23 -19.14
N PRO A 251 -21.56 -61.16 -19.56
CA PRO A 251 -22.75 -61.56 -18.84
C PRO A 251 -22.50 -62.81 -17.97
N GLY A 252 -23.51 -63.16 -17.17
CA GLY A 252 -23.83 -64.56 -16.95
C GLY A 252 -23.29 -65.20 -15.67
N SER A 253 -24.23 -65.52 -14.80
CA SER A 253 -24.22 -66.51 -13.73
C SER A 253 -23.41 -67.79 -14.03
N ASP A 254 -22.83 -68.40 -12.98
CA ASP A 254 -23.29 -69.72 -12.52
C ASP A 254 -22.65 -70.20 -11.20
N LYS A 255 -23.44 -70.99 -10.48
CA LYS A 255 -23.21 -71.62 -9.17
C LYS A 255 -22.27 -72.82 -9.29
N CYS A 256 -21.46 -73.10 -8.25
CA CYS A 256 -21.27 -74.47 -7.74
C CYS A 256 -20.52 -74.50 -6.38
N SER A 257 -21.28 -74.89 -5.36
CA SER A 257 -21.03 -76.00 -4.43
C SER A 257 -19.58 -76.50 -4.19
N THR A 258 -19.12 -76.32 -2.94
CA THR A 258 -18.40 -77.20 -1.96
C THR A 258 -17.77 -78.55 -2.38
N PRO A 259 -16.94 -79.24 -1.54
CA PRO A 259 -16.21 -78.84 -0.32
C PRO A 259 -14.76 -79.45 -0.19
N ALA A 260 -14.16 -79.26 0.99
CA ALA A 260 -13.32 -80.21 1.76
C ALA A 260 -11.79 -80.05 1.72
N SER A 261 -11.26 -79.87 2.94
CA SER A 261 -10.09 -80.53 3.58
C SER A 261 -8.74 -80.49 2.83
N ILE A 262 -7.63 -80.10 3.46
CA ILE A 262 -6.89 -80.91 4.44
C ILE A 262 -5.77 -80.03 5.03
N ALA A 263 -5.56 -80.15 6.33
CA ALA A 263 -4.41 -79.64 7.08
C ALA A 263 -3.11 -80.35 6.68
N VAL A 264 -1.93 -79.74 6.85
CA VAL A 264 -0.88 -80.07 7.83
C VAL A 264 0.39 -79.25 7.46
N PRO A 265 1.28 -78.95 8.43
CA PRO A 265 2.27 -77.88 8.37
C PRO A 265 3.72 -78.36 8.18
N GLU A 266 4.63 -77.42 7.91
CA GLU A 266 5.92 -77.20 8.58
C GLU A 266 6.41 -75.77 8.33
#